data_AF-A0A1B6IX84-F1
#
_entry.id   AF-A0A1B6IX84-F1
#
_cell.length_a   1.000
_cell.length_b   1.000
_cell.length_c   1.000
_cell.angle_alpha   90.00
_cell.angle_beta   90.00
_cell.angle_gamma   90.00
#
_symmetry.space_group_name_H-M   'P 1'
#
loop_
_entity.id
_entity.type
_entity.pdbx_description
1 polymer ?
#
loop_
_entity_poly.entity_id
_entity_poly.type
_entity_poly.pdbx_seq_one_letter_code
_entity_poly.pdbx_strand_id
1 'polypeptide(L)'
;MYSILDYTVIGLILLSKHIHSDIIGHVLTLDYVVCNLLLQPQTGQEEKLSSELLQLYIALDDIHDMLRDEREAGKAIVQKVLEGGGLRLPSIKPNYSLIMTAFNWTTDESKALGALFKDTVGMWRNIQIGMDIVPTTEIDYNLNPEKDKK
;
A
#
# COMPACT_ATOMS: atom_id res chain seq x y z
N MET A 1 -7.64 46.36 5.93
CA MET A 1 -8.73 45.39 6.15
C MET A 1 -8.34 44.09 5.43
N TYR A 2 -7.36 43.35 5.98
CA TYR A 2 -6.78 42.14 5.35
C TYR A 2 -6.75 40.92 6.30
N SER A 3 -7.25 41.03 7.54
CA SER A 3 -7.08 39.95 8.53
C SER A 3 -7.84 38.67 8.20
N ILE A 4 -9.08 38.74 7.69
CA ILE A 4 -9.97 37.57 7.70
C ILE A 4 -9.59 36.55 6.62
N LEU A 5 -9.15 37.01 5.45
CA LEU A 5 -8.78 36.13 4.32
C LEU A 5 -7.48 35.35 4.61
N ASP A 6 -6.51 35.98 5.27
CA ASP A 6 -5.22 35.35 5.55
C ASP A 6 -5.35 34.23 6.59
N TYR A 7 -6.21 34.37 7.60
CA TYR A 7 -6.43 33.30 8.59
C TYR A 7 -7.19 32.09 8.02
N THR A 8 -8.15 32.28 7.12
CA THR A 8 -8.83 31.15 6.45
C THR A 8 -7.88 30.40 5.53
N VAL A 9 -7.02 31.10 4.79
CA VAL A 9 -6.02 30.48 3.91
C VAL A 9 -4.97 29.71 4.73
N ILE A 10 -4.47 30.29 5.82
CA ILE A 10 -3.53 29.60 6.72
C ILE A 10 -4.18 28.38 7.37
N GLY A 11 -5.43 28.48 7.83
CA GLY A 11 -6.19 27.37 8.40
C GLY A 11 -6.39 26.22 7.41
N LEU A 12 -6.73 26.52 6.16
CA LEU A 12 -6.91 25.51 5.10
C LEU A 12 -5.58 24.80 4.78
N ILE A 13 -4.48 25.55 4.72
CA ILE A 13 -3.13 25.01 4.46
C ILE A 13 -2.67 24.10 5.62
N LEU A 14 -2.95 24.48 6.87
CA LEU A 14 -2.59 23.69 8.04
C LEU A 14 -3.40 22.40 8.14
N LEU A 15 -4.71 22.44 7.86
CA LEU A 15 -5.58 21.27 7.81
C LEU A 15 -5.15 20.29 6.70
N SER A 16 -4.90 20.80 5.50
CA SER A 16 -4.38 20.00 4.37
C SER A 16 -3.04 19.33 4.72
N LYS A 17 -2.10 20.06 5.34
CA LYS A 17 -0.82 19.49 5.78
C LYS A 17 -0.98 18.40 6.84
N HIS A 18 -1.93 18.54 7.76
CA HIS A 18 -2.17 17.55 8.80
C HIS A 18 -2.73 16.25 8.21
N ILE A 19 -3.74 16.36 7.33
CA ILE A 19 -4.34 15.22 6.62
C ILE A 19 -3.29 14.49 5.78
N HIS A 20 -2.43 15.22 5.05
CA HIS A 20 -1.36 14.60 4.27
C HIS A 20 -0.33 13.88 5.15
N SER A 21 0.03 14.44 6.31
CA SER A 21 0.97 13.80 7.24
C SER A 21 0.40 12.50 7.82
N ASP A 22 -0.90 12.47 8.10
CA ASP A 22 -1.57 11.30 8.66
C ASP A 22 -1.65 10.15 7.64
N ILE A 23 -1.94 10.46 6.36
CA ILE A 23 -1.97 9.45 5.28
C ILE A 23 -0.59 8.82 5.06
N ILE A 24 0.48 9.61 5.03
CA ILE A 24 1.85 9.11 4.82
C ILE A 24 2.27 8.19 5.96
N GLY A 25 2.08 8.64 7.20
CA GLY A 25 2.41 7.86 8.40
C GLY A 25 1.60 6.56 8.46
N HIS A 26 0.33 6.62 8.09
CA HIS A 26 -0.55 5.46 8.05
C HIS A 26 -0.08 4.42 7.02
N VAL A 27 0.19 4.83 5.78
CA VAL A 27 0.67 3.92 4.71
C VAL A 27 1.98 3.23 5.08
N LEU A 28 2.97 3.98 5.59
CA LEU A 28 4.26 3.40 6.00
C LEU A 28 4.12 2.46 7.20
N THR A 29 3.20 2.76 8.13
CA THR A 29 2.91 1.89 9.27
C THR A 29 2.26 0.59 8.82
N LEU A 30 1.26 0.68 7.93
CA LEU A 30 0.58 -0.47 7.36
C LEU A 30 1.56 -1.36 6.58
N ASP A 31 2.39 -0.78 5.71
CA ASP A 31 3.45 -1.51 4.98
C ASP A 31 4.36 -2.27 5.93
N TYR A 32 4.83 -1.62 7.00
CA TYR A 32 5.66 -2.26 8.02
C TYR A 32 4.96 -3.42 8.71
N VAL A 33 3.71 -3.23 9.16
CA VAL A 33 2.93 -4.25 9.86
C VAL A 33 2.66 -5.44 8.95
N VAL A 34 2.17 -5.20 7.74
CA VAL A 34 1.87 -6.25 6.76
C VAL A 34 3.13 -7.03 6.40
N CYS A 35 4.25 -6.34 6.13
CA CYS A 35 5.52 -7.01 5.83
C CYS A 35 5.96 -7.93 6.97
N ASN A 36 5.85 -7.49 8.21
CA ASN A 36 6.23 -8.31 9.36
C ASN A 36 5.31 -9.51 9.54
N LEU A 37 4.00 -9.34 9.37
CA LEU A 37 3.03 -10.43 9.46
C LEU A 37 3.22 -11.48 8.35
N LEU A 38 3.61 -11.06 7.15
CA LEU A 38 3.90 -11.97 6.04
C LEU A 38 5.25 -12.71 6.20
N LEU A 39 6.25 -12.05 6.78
CA LEU A 39 7.59 -12.64 6.98
C LEU A 39 7.70 -13.48 8.26
N GLN A 40 6.90 -13.16 9.28
CA GLN A 40 6.91 -13.81 10.58
C GLN A 40 5.47 -14.04 11.07
N PRO A 41 4.70 -14.91 10.39
CA PRO A 41 3.31 -15.14 10.76
C PRO A 41 3.22 -15.81 12.13
N GLN A 42 2.29 -15.33 12.97
CA GLN A 42 2.04 -15.85 14.32
C GLN A 42 0.57 -16.24 14.45
N THR A 43 0.28 -17.38 15.06
CA THR A 43 -1.10 -17.85 15.29
C THR A 43 -1.94 -16.79 16.01
N GLY A 44 -3.17 -16.56 15.54
CA GLY A 44 -4.09 -15.55 16.07
C GLY A 44 -3.91 -14.15 15.47
N GLN A 45 -3.10 -13.99 14.42
CA GLN A 45 -2.89 -12.72 13.71
C GLN A 45 -3.43 -12.74 12.26
N GLU A 46 -4.19 -13.77 11.89
CA GLU A 46 -4.77 -13.97 10.57
C GLU A 46 -5.73 -12.84 10.14
N GLU A 47 -6.66 -12.46 11.03
CA GLU A 47 -7.60 -11.37 10.81
C GLU A 47 -6.87 -10.03 10.72
N LYS A 48 -5.84 -9.86 11.56
CA LYS A 48 -5.00 -8.67 11.53
C LYS A 48 -4.28 -8.54 10.20
N LEU A 49 -3.61 -9.59 9.71
CA LEU A 49 -2.93 -9.53 8.41
C LEU A 49 -3.90 -9.13 7.29
N SER A 50 -5.07 -9.77 7.26
CA SER A 50 -6.08 -9.54 6.22
C SER A 50 -6.62 -8.11 6.28
N SER A 51 -6.90 -7.61 7.49
CA SER A 51 -7.39 -6.26 7.72
C SER A 51 -6.36 -5.18 7.36
N GLU A 52 -5.10 -5.34 7.81
CA GLU A 52 -4.05 -4.35 7.58
C GLU A 52 -3.64 -4.31 6.10
N LEU A 53 -3.65 -5.45 5.40
CA LEU A 53 -3.39 -5.50 3.96
C LEU A 53 -4.52 -4.85 3.15
N LEU A 54 -5.78 -5.07 3.54
CA LEU A 54 -6.92 -4.39 2.92
C LEU A 54 -6.87 -2.87 3.17
N GLN A 55 -6.56 -2.45 4.40
CA GLN A 55 -6.39 -1.02 4.71
C GLN A 55 -5.25 -0.40 3.91
N LEU A 56 -4.16 -1.13 3.71
CA LEU A 56 -3.06 -0.67 2.85
C LEU A 56 -3.52 -0.49 1.41
N TYR A 57 -4.25 -1.47 0.86
CA TYR A 57 -4.82 -1.36 -0.47
C TYR A 57 -5.71 -0.11 -0.61
N ILE A 58 -6.64 0.11 0.34
CA ILE A 58 -7.55 1.26 0.32
C ILE A 58 -6.77 2.58 0.39
N ALA A 59 -5.77 2.68 1.28
CA ALA A 59 -4.96 3.89 1.40
C ALA A 59 -4.16 4.18 0.12
N LEU A 60 -3.73 3.15 -0.61
CA LEU A 60 -3.10 3.32 -1.92
C LEU A 60 -4.11 3.72 -3.00
N ASP A 61 -5.31 3.16 -3.00
CA ASP A 61 -6.38 3.55 -3.92
C ASP A 61 -6.75 5.03 -3.72
N ASP A 62 -6.87 5.49 -2.47
CA ASP A 62 -7.09 6.90 -2.13
C ASP A 62 -5.97 7.80 -2.68
N ILE A 63 -4.70 7.40 -2.54
CA ILE A 63 -3.56 8.14 -3.10
C ILE A 63 -3.62 8.17 -4.62
N HIS A 64 -4.00 7.06 -5.26
CA HIS A 64 -4.14 6.95 -6.70
C HIS A 64 -5.27 7.86 -7.21
N ASP A 65 -6.41 7.91 -6.53
CA ASP A 65 -7.49 8.83 -6.84
C ASP A 65 -7.07 10.29 -6.63
N MET A 66 -6.31 10.60 -5.57
CA MET A 66 -5.72 11.93 -5.38
C MET A 66 -4.75 12.30 -6.51
N LEU A 67 -3.98 11.37 -7.07
CA LEU A 67 -3.13 11.64 -8.24
C LEU A 67 -3.95 11.98 -9.48
N ARG A 68 -5.14 11.38 -9.63
CA ARG A 68 -6.06 11.66 -10.74
C ARG A 68 -6.77 13.00 -10.57
N ASP A 69 -7.31 13.25 -9.39
CA ASP A 69 -8.27 14.34 -9.14
C ASP A 69 -7.57 15.61 -8.61
N GLU A 70 -6.50 15.47 -7.83
CA GLU A 70 -5.71 16.56 -7.22
C GLU A 70 -4.20 16.34 -7.42
N ARG A 71 -3.78 16.24 -8.69
CA ARG A 71 -2.45 15.77 -9.12
C ARG A 71 -1.26 16.27 -8.30
N GLU A 72 -1.20 17.54 -7.93
CA GLU A 72 -0.08 18.10 -7.15
C GLU A 72 -0.09 17.68 -5.67
N ALA A 73 -1.27 17.54 -5.06
CA ALA A 73 -1.40 17.02 -3.69
C ALA A 73 -1.06 15.53 -3.64
N GLY A 74 -1.58 14.74 -4.58
CA GLY A 74 -1.24 13.33 -4.74
C GLY A 74 0.27 13.14 -4.95
N LYS A 75 0.90 13.93 -5.84
CA LYS A 75 2.35 13.91 -6.04
C LYS A 75 3.13 14.19 -4.76
N ALA A 76 2.72 15.19 -3.99
CA ALA A 76 3.41 15.56 -2.76
C ALA A 76 3.35 14.44 -1.71
N ILE A 77 2.24 13.71 -1.61
CA ILE A 77 2.11 12.54 -0.74
C ILE A 77 3.04 11.43 -1.20
N VAL A 78 2.98 11.05 -2.48
CA VAL A 78 3.79 9.96 -3.02
C VAL A 78 5.28 10.25 -2.89
N GLN A 79 5.69 11.50 -3.18
CA GLN A 79 7.07 11.93 -3.03
C GLN A 79 7.57 11.75 -1.59
N LYS A 80 6.75 12.08 -0.59
CA LYS A 80 7.11 11.89 0.82
C LYS A 80 7.18 10.43 1.22
N VAL A 81 6.29 9.58 0.69
CA VAL A 81 6.39 8.11 0.89
C VAL A 81 7.71 7.59 0.33
N LEU A 82 8.12 8.06 -0.86
CA LEU A 82 9.40 7.70 -1.48
C LEU A 82 10.61 8.23 -0.70
N GLU A 83 10.56 9.46 -0.20
CA GLU A 83 11.59 10.03 0.68
C GLU A 83 11.75 9.23 1.98
N GLY A 84 10.65 8.62 2.47
CA GLY A 84 10.66 7.67 3.59
C GLY A 84 11.22 6.29 3.26
N GLY A 85 11.73 6.06 2.04
CA GLY A 85 12.27 4.78 1.57
C GLY A 85 11.30 3.96 0.71
N GLY A 86 10.10 4.46 0.45
CA GLY A 86 9.06 3.76 -0.32
C GLY A 86 8.43 2.59 0.44
N LEU A 87 7.55 1.86 -0.25
CA LEU A 87 6.96 0.64 0.30
C LEU A 87 7.91 -0.54 0.22
N ARG A 88 7.97 -1.34 1.28
CA ARG A 88 8.76 -2.58 1.32
C ARG A 88 7.97 -3.75 0.76
N LEU A 89 6.64 -3.70 0.80
CA LEU A 89 5.72 -4.74 0.33
C LEU A 89 6.09 -5.31 -1.05
N PRO A 90 6.46 -4.50 -2.07
CA PRO A 90 6.80 -5.03 -3.38
C PRO A 90 8.10 -5.86 -3.41
N SER A 91 8.97 -5.70 -2.42
CA SER A 91 10.27 -6.36 -2.35
C SER A 91 10.25 -7.68 -1.56
N ILE A 92 9.17 -7.94 -0.82
CA ILE A 92 9.07 -9.16 -0.01
C ILE A 92 8.58 -10.34 -0.84
N LYS A 93 9.02 -11.54 -0.46
CA LYS A 93 8.56 -12.81 -1.02
C LYS A 93 7.85 -13.59 0.08
N PRO A 94 6.51 -13.52 0.17
CA PRO A 94 5.77 -14.23 1.20
C PRO A 94 5.99 -15.74 1.11
N ASN A 95 6.26 -16.39 2.24
CA ASN A 95 6.30 -17.85 2.32
C ASN A 95 4.89 -18.36 2.62
N TYR A 96 4.10 -18.58 1.57
CA TYR A 96 2.70 -18.99 1.71
C TYR A 96 2.52 -20.31 2.48
N SER A 97 3.44 -21.26 2.35
CA SER A 97 3.39 -22.51 3.13
C SER A 97 3.54 -22.27 4.63
N LEU A 98 4.44 -21.36 5.02
CA LEU A 98 4.62 -20.96 6.42
C LEU A 98 3.38 -20.23 6.94
N ILE A 99 2.84 -19.30 6.14
CA ILE A 99 1.62 -18.54 6.47
C ILE A 99 0.43 -19.47 6.69
N MET A 100 0.20 -20.41 5.76
CA MET A 100 -0.87 -21.41 5.87
C MET A 100 -0.73 -22.23 7.15
N THR A 101 0.49 -22.64 7.50
CA THR A 101 0.75 -23.43 8.70
C THR A 101 0.50 -22.61 9.96
N ALA A 102 0.95 -21.37 10.02
CA ALA A 102 0.83 -20.50 11.20
C ALA A 102 -0.61 -20.09 11.50
N PHE A 103 -1.41 -19.84 10.46
CA PHE A 103 -2.81 -19.41 10.57
C PHE A 103 -3.82 -20.55 10.45
N ASN A 104 -3.36 -21.79 10.24
CA ASN A 104 -4.22 -22.95 9.97
C ASN A 104 -5.19 -22.71 8.80
N TRP A 105 -4.72 -22.02 7.76
CA TRP A 105 -5.51 -21.68 6.59
C TRP A 105 -5.54 -22.79 5.54
N THR A 106 -6.65 -22.83 4.83
CA THR A 106 -6.84 -23.60 3.61
C THR A 106 -6.05 -23.00 2.45
N THR A 107 -5.88 -23.80 1.40
CA THR A 107 -5.26 -23.35 0.14
C THR A 107 -6.01 -22.18 -0.49
N ASP A 108 -7.34 -22.14 -0.35
CA ASP A 108 -8.15 -21.08 -0.98
C ASP A 108 -8.03 -19.75 -0.22
N GLU A 109 -7.94 -19.78 1.10
CA GLU A 109 -7.61 -18.59 1.90
C GLU A 109 -6.21 -18.05 1.56
N SER A 110 -5.22 -18.94 1.40
CA SER A 110 -3.88 -18.54 0.97
C SER A 110 -3.86 -17.95 -0.44
N LYS A 111 -4.70 -18.45 -1.36
CA LYS A 111 -4.84 -17.87 -2.71
C LYS A 111 -5.51 -16.50 -2.66
N ALA A 112 -6.53 -16.33 -1.83
CA ALA A 112 -7.19 -15.04 -1.63
C ALA A 112 -6.21 -13.99 -1.09
N LEU A 113 -5.40 -14.35 -0.08
CA LEU A 113 -4.31 -13.49 0.39
C LEU A 113 -3.33 -13.16 -0.75
N GLY A 114 -2.91 -14.17 -1.52
CA GLY A 114 -1.98 -13.98 -2.62
C GLY A 114 -2.52 -13.05 -3.73
N ALA A 115 -3.82 -13.10 -4.00
CA ALA A 115 -4.48 -12.17 -4.92
C ALA A 115 -4.46 -10.75 -4.37
N LEU A 116 -4.92 -10.54 -3.13
CA LEU A 116 -4.92 -9.22 -2.49
C LEU A 116 -3.51 -8.63 -2.38
N PHE A 117 -2.51 -9.46 -2.07
CA PHE A 117 -1.10 -9.04 -2.05
C PHE A 117 -0.66 -8.54 -3.43
N LYS A 118 -0.94 -9.30 -4.50
CA LYS A 118 -0.61 -8.90 -5.87
C LYS A 118 -1.32 -7.61 -6.27
N ASP A 119 -2.59 -7.46 -5.93
CA ASP A 119 -3.38 -6.27 -6.23
C ASP A 119 -2.83 -5.04 -5.51
N THR A 120 -2.42 -5.18 -4.25
CA THR A 120 -1.81 -4.10 -3.45
C THR A 120 -0.46 -3.67 -4.03
N VAL A 121 0.40 -4.64 -4.40
CA VAL A 121 1.66 -4.35 -5.10
C VAL A 121 1.40 -3.71 -6.47
N GLY A 122 0.34 -4.15 -7.17
CA GLY A 122 -0.14 -3.58 -8.42
C GLY A 122 -0.56 -2.13 -8.28
N MET A 123 -1.30 -1.80 -7.23
CA MET A 123 -1.73 -0.43 -6.96
C MET A 123 -0.53 0.50 -6.74
N TRP A 124 0.44 0.08 -5.93
CA TRP A 124 1.66 0.86 -5.74
C TRP A 124 2.44 1.08 -7.04
N ARG A 125 2.53 0.05 -7.89
CA ARG A 125 3.12 0.19 -9.22
C ARG A 125 2.37 1.19 -10.08
N ASN A 126 1.04 1.18 -10.07
CA ASN A 126 0.22 2.14 -10.83
C ASN A 126 0.45 3.57 -10.36
N ILE A 127 0.57 3.79 -9.04
CA ILE A 127 0.95 5.07 -8.45
C ILE A 127 2.32 5.51 -8.98
N GLN A 128 3.33 4.64 -8.98
CA GLN A 128 4.66 4.96 -9.51
C GLN A 128 4.59 5.35 -11.01
N ILE A 129 3.80 4.66 -11.82
CA ILE A 129 3.58 5.01 -13.23
C ILE A 129 2.89 6.38 -13.36
N GLY A 130 1.86 6.66 -12.54
CA GLY A 130 1.18 7.97 -12.51
C GLY A 130 2.10 9.13 -12.11
N MET A 131 3.22 8.82 -11.46
CA MET A 131 4.29 9.75 -11.10
C MET A 131 5.42 9.83 -12.14
N ASP A 132 5.29 9.16 -13.29
CA ASP A 132 6.34 9.01 -14.29
C ASP A 132 7.64 8.36 -13.74
N ILE A 133 7.51 7.53 -12.69
CA ILE A 133 8.61 6.79 -12.05
C ILE A 133 8.66 5.38 -12.66
N VAL A 134 9.86 4.91 -12.99
CA VAL A 134 10.07 3.53 -13.41
C VAL A 134 9.77 2.60 -12.22
N PRO A 135 8.75 1.71 -12.32
CA PRO A 135 8.41 0.83 -11.20
C PRO A 135 9.58 -0.08 -10.84
N THR A 136 9.81 -0.23 -9.54
CA THR A 136 10.90 -1.06 -9.00
C THR A 136 10.56 -2.55 -8.98
N THR A 137 9.33 -2.92 -9.36
CA THR A 137 8.78 -4.25 -9.17
C THR A 137 8.14 -4.77 -10.45
N GLU A 138 8.67 -5.87 -10.97
CA GLU A 138 8.01 -6.65 -12.01
C GLU A 138 6.87 -7.45 -11.38
N ILE A 139 5.64 -7.16 -11.79
CA ILE A 139 4.48 -7.97 -11.42
C ILE A 139 4.18 -8.90 -12.58
N ASP A 140 4.39 -10.20 -12.37
CA ASP A 140 3.94 -11.21 -13.31
C ASP A 140 2.43 -11.42 -13.15
N TYR A 141 1.68 -10.82 -14.07
CA TYR A 141 0.23 -11.01 -14.19
C TYR A 141 -0.13 -12.32 -14.92
N ASN A 142 0.84 -13.19 -15.30
CA ASN A 142 0.50 -14.51 -15.81
C ASN A 142 -0.16 -15.36 -14.73
N LEU A 143 -1.49 -15.41 -14.78
CA LEU A 143 -2.33 -16.36 -14.07
C LEU A 143 -2.44 -17.70 -14.83
N ASN A 144 -1.45 -18.08 -15.65
CA ASN A 144 -1.52 -19.32 -16.42
C ASN A 144 -0.68 -20.45 -15.76
N PRO A 145 -1.30 -21.37 -14.99
CA PRO A 145 -0.60 -22.48 -14.33
C PRO A 145 -0.06 -23.55 -15.29
N GLU A 146 -0.21 -23.39 -16.61
CA GLU A 146 0.20 -24.41 -17.58
C GLU A 146 1.68 -24.38 -17.99
N LYS A 147 2.49 -23.45 -17.49
CA LYS A 147 3.93 -23.37 -17.85
C LYS A 147 4.90 -24.04 -16.88
N ASP A 148 4.45 -24.47 -15.71
CA ASP A 148 5.30 -25.15 -14.72
C ASP A 148 5.37 -26.68 -14.91
N LYS A 149 4.84 -27.19 -16.02
CA LYS A 149 5.09 -28.56 -16.48
C LYS A 149 6.00 -28.54 -17.70
N LYS A 150 7.30 -28.53 -17.47
CA LYS A 150 8.27 -29.06 -18.43
C LYS A 150 9.45 -29.69 -17.72
#